data_AF-A0A2V2T0S9-F1
#
_entry.id   AF-A0A2V2T0S9-F1
#
_cell.length_a   1.000
_cell.length_b   1.000
_cell.length_c   1.000
_cell.angle_alpha   90.00
_cell.angle_beta   90.00
_cell.angle_gamma   90.00
#
_symmetry.space_group_name_H-M   'P 1'
#
loop_
_entity.id
_entity.type
_entity.pdbx_description
1 polymer ?
#
loop_
_entity_poly.entity_id
_entity_poly.type
_entity_poly.pdbx_seq_one_letter_code
_entity_poly.pdbx_strand_id
1 'polypeptide(L)' 'MSSEPYGRLGNSELALAYELHCSGYDWQHIASGLGVNADWLRKRVRQVEINGLSAPRLPR' A
#
# COMPACT_ATOMS: atom_id res chain seq x y z
N MET A 1 -9.32 -25.86 0.32
CA MET A 1 -9.53 -24.42 0.52
C MET A 1 -8.67 -24.00 1.70
N SER A 2 -7.47 -23.50 1.45
CA SER A 2 -6.55 -23.03 2.49
C SER A 2 -6.69 -21.52 2.61
N SER A 3 -7.13 -21.07 3.79
CA SER A 3 -7.26 -19.67 4.17
C SER A 3 -5.88 -19.10 4.51
N GLU A 4 -5.32 -18.29 3.63
CA GLU A 4 -4.22 -17.38 3.96
C GLU A 4 -4.74 -15.93 3.90
N PRO A 5 -5.29 -15.37 5.00
CA PRO A 5 -5.73 -13.97 5.04
C PRO A 5 -4.59 -13.04 5.48
N TYR A 6 -3.40 -13.18 4.91
CA TYR A 6 -2.30 -12.23 5.08
C TYR A 6 -1.69 -11.94 3.72
N GLY A 7 -2.48 -11.20 2.92
CA GLY A 7 -2.20 -10.82 1.55
C GLY A 7 -0.78 -10.29 1.39
N ARG A 8 0.01 -11.00 0.59
CA ARG A 8 1.28 -10.54 0.08
C ARG A 8 0.99 -9.46 -0.97
N LEU A 9 0.70 -8.24 -0.53
CA LEU A 9 0.57 -7.11 -1.45
C LEU A 9 1.88 -6.93 -2.20
N GLY A 10 1.79 -6.93 -3.53
CA GLY A 10 2.90 -6.62 -4.41
C GLY A 10 3.32 -5.16 -4.31
N ASN A 11 4.47 -4.84 -4.91
CA ASN A 11 4.95 -3.47 -4.99
C ASN A 11 3.95 -2.56 -5.73
N SER A 12 3.17 -3.10 -6.68
CA SER A 12 2.14 -2.37 -7.42
C SER A 12 0.97 -1.95 -6.52
N GLU A 13 0.44 -2.85 -5.69
CA GLU A 13 -0.64 -2.50 -4.75
C GLU A 13 -0.17 -1.52 -3.67
N LEU A 14 1.09 -1.59 -3.24
CA LEU A 14 1.67 -0.61 -2.32
C LEU A 14 1.84 0.76 -2.98
N ALA A 15 2.24 0.81 -4.26
CA ALA A 15 2.31 2.05 -5.02
C ALA A 15 0.91 2.66 -5.21
N LEU A 16 -0.08 1.85 -5.59
CA LEU A 16 -1.48 2.27 -5.72
C LEU A 16 -2.03 2.81 -4.38
N ALA A 17 -1.74 2.13 -3.27
CA ALA A 17 -2.14 2.60 -1.95
C ALA A 17 -1.54 3.96 -1.60
N TYR A 18 -0.29 4.20 -1.98
CA TYR A 18 0.37 5.49 -1.81
C TYR A 18 -0.25 6.58 -2.71
N GLU A 19 -0.52 6.28 -3.98
CA GLU A 19 -1.18 7.22 -4.91
C GLU A 19 -2.60 7.60 -4.46
N LEU A 20 -3.37 6.62 -3.97
CA LEU A 20 -4.68 6.87 -3.38
C LEU A 20 -4.57 7.76 -2.15
N HIS A 21 -3.59 7.51 -1.29
CA HIS A 21 -3.36 8.37 -0.14
C HIS A 21 -2.99 9.82 -0.55
N CYS A 22 -2.11 9.99 -1.54
CA CYS A 22 -1.78 11.30 -2.10
C CYS A 22 -2.99 12.00 -2.75
N SER A 23 -3.95 11.24 -3.27
CA SER A 23 -5.21 11.76 -3.82
C SER A 23 -6.23 12.14 -2.74
N GLY A 24 -5.91 11.93 -1.46
CA GLY A 24 -6.75 12.30 -0.31
C GLY A 24 -7.58 11.15 0.27
N TYR A 25 -7.38 9.90 -0.15
CA TYR A 25 -8.08 8.77 0.43
C TYR A 25 -7.48 8.36 1.78
N ASP A 26 -8.35 7.95 2.70
CA ASP A 26 -7.96 7.50 4.03
C ASP A 26 -7.38 6.07 3.99
N TRP A 27 -6.37 5.82 4.81
CA TRP A 27 -5.72 4.51 4.92
C TRP A 27 -6.70 3.38 5.28
N GLN A 28 -7.73 3.66 6.08
CA GLN A 28 -8.74 2.65 6.41
C GLN A 28 -9.55 2.24 5.17
N HIS A 29 -9.91 3.22 4.34
CA HIS A 29 -10.68 2.97 3.12
C HIS A 29 -9.84 2.16 2.12
N ILE A 30 -8.58 2.56 1.92
CA ILE A 30 -7.65 1.89 1.00
C ILE A 30 -7.39 0.46 1.48
N ALA A 31 -7.11 0.28 2.77
CA ALA A 31 -6.83 -1.04 3.34
C ALA A 31 -8.06 -1.96 3.31
N SER A 32 -9.27 -1.41 3.53
CA SER A 32 -10.52 -2.15 3.37
C SER A 32 -10.72 -2.62 1.92
N GLY A 33 -10.39 -1.79 0.93
CA GLY A 33 -10.46 -2.16 -0.48
C GLY A 33 -9.44 -3.23 -0.89
N LEU A 34 -8.27 -3.22 -0.23
CA LEU A 34 -7.19 -4.20 -0.45
C LEU A 34 -7.33 -5.47 0.42
N GLY A 35 -8.30 -5.51 1.34
CA GLY A 35 -8.47 -6.62 2.27
C GLY A 35 -7.32 -6.80 3.27
N VAL A 36 -6.62 -5.71 3.61
CA VAL A 36 -5.48 -5.71 4.55
C VAL A 36 -5.72 -4.82 5.75
N ASN A 37 -4.85 -4.93 6.75
CA ASN A 37 -4.87 -4.04 7.90
C ASN A 37 -4.25 -2.66 7.54
N ALA A 38 -4.93 -1.58 7.89
CA ALA A 38 -4.49 -0.21 7.58
C ALA A 38 -3.17 0.18 8.25
N ASP A 39 -2.94 -0.27 9.49
CA ASP A 39 -1.72 0.00 10.24
C ASP A 39 -0.52 -0.75 9.63
N TRP A 40 -0.76 -2.00 9.20
CA TRP A 40 0.20 -2.80 8.45
C TRP A 40 0.52 -2.15 7.09
N LEU A 41 -0.50 -1.73 6.33
CA LEU A 41 -0.34 -1.07 5.03
C LEU A 41 0.50 0.20 5.15
N ARG A 42 0.17 1.07 6.12
CA ARG A 42 0.91 2.30 6.39
C ARG A 42 2.37 2.03 6.76
N LYS A 43 2.63 1.07 7.65
CA LYS A 43 4.00 0.67 8.00
C LYS A 43 4.74 0.12 6.79
N ARG A 44 4.06 -0.66 5.94
CA ARG A 44 4.66 -1.27 4.76
C ARG A 44 5.03 -0.23 3.73
N VAL A 45 4.10 0.65 3.36
CA VAL A 45 4.33 1.78 2.45
C VAL A 45 5.50 2.63 2.93
N ARG A 46 5.51 3.02 4.22
CA ARG A 46 6.61 3.79 4.81
C ARG A 46 7.95 3.05 4.79
N GLN A 47 7.95 1.74 5.03
CA GLN A 47 9.16 0.93 4.90
C GLN A 47 9.68 0.92 3.47
N VAL A 48 8.80 0.85 2.47
CA VAL A 48 9.26 0.87 1.08
C VAL A 48 9.67 2.28 0.65
N GLU A 49 9.05 3.35 1.16
CA GLU A 49 9.55 4.72 0.98
C GLU A 49 10.97 4.90 1.54
N ILE A 50 11.22 4.46 2.79
CA ILE A 50 12.52 4.62 3.45
C ILE A 50 13.60 3.75 2.81
N ASN A 51 13.27 2.51 2.42
CA ASN A 51 14.22 1.61 1.76
C ASN A 51 14.42 1.93 0.27
N GLY A 52 13.83 3.01 -0.23
CA GLY A 52 13.90 3.37 -1.63
C GLY A 52 13.14 2.36 -2.47
N LEU A 53 11.81 2.49 -2.51
CA LEU A 53 11.08 2.20 -3.73
C LEU A 53 11.83 2.92 -4.84
N SER A 54 12.50 2.16 -5.69
CA SER A 54 12.67 2.50 -7.10
C SER A 54 11.29 2.61 -7.76
N ALA A 55 10.41 3.46 -7.22
CA ALA A 55 9.16 3.84 -7.85
C ALA A 55 9.53 4.70 -9.06
N PRO A 56 9.05 4.36 -10.27
CA PRO A 56 9.27 5.20 -11.44
C PRO A 56 8.76 6.60 -11.12
N ARG A 57 9.60 7.59 -11.38
CA ARG A 57 9.33 9.01 -11.20
C ARG A 57 7.90 9.33 -11.64
N LEU A 58 7.00 9.58 -10.69
CA LEU A 58 5.73 10.22 -10.98
C LEU A 58 6.07 11.61 -11.55
N PRO A 59 5.64 11.95 -12.78
CA PRO A 59 5.90 13.28 -13.34
C PRO A 59 5.20 14.33 -12.48
N ARG A 60 5.95 15.41 -12.23
CA ARG A 60 5.55 16.58 -11.43
C ARG A 60 4.41 17.34 -12.08
#